data_AF-A0A1H3Y5Q7-F1
#
_entry.id   AF-A0A1H3Y5Q7-F1
#
_cell.length_a   1.000
_cell.length_b   1.000
_cell.length_c   1.000
_cell.angle_alpha   90.00
_cell.angle_beta   90.00
_cell.angle_gamma   90.00
#
_symmetry.space_group_name_H-M   'P 1'
#
loop_
_entity.id
_entity.type
_entity.pdbx_description
1 polymer ?
#
loop_
_entity_poly.entity_id
_entity_poly.type
_entity_poly.pdbx_seq_one_letter_code
_entity_poly.pdbx_strand_id
1 'polypeptide(L)'
;MKKIGILFFVIGLIVSCTNVRESKEYKELQAQRDSLLQQSAGTEAEAAEMMAVISEVEENFTKIREAEKYISTQSAEGGEMSKATRERVNDNFKMINEILQRNKTQLDELNRKYSGSSKEIVSLKNTINRLNNEMRESSTRLAELQAQLAQKDEQITQLSQDIASLAVEAEQQSHTIREQDRSLHTAYYVFGTAGELKDQKILSGGFLQQTRVLQDTFNKDYFLKIDVREVTEIPLYTSKGKLWSTHPEGTYEFVKGSDGNLTFQITDTQRFWSLTKYLIIEVN
;
A
#
# COMPACT_ATOMS: atom_id res chain seq x y z
N MET A 1 -104.19 43.76 -36.27
CA MET A 1 -103.73 43.53 -34.87
C MET A 1 -102.94 42.22 -34.64
N LYS A 2 -102.95 41.22 -35.53
CA LYS A 2 -102.17 39.97 -35.34
C LYS A 2 -100.63 40.11 -35.47
N LYS A 3 -100.11 41.15 -36.14
CA LYS A 3 -98.66 41.38 -36.33
C LYS A 3 -97.95 42.05 -35.13
N ILE A 4 -98.71 42.72 -34.25
CA ILE A 4 -98.16 43.45 -33.08
C ILE A 4 -97.98 42.51 -31.86
N GLY A 5 -98.80 41.47 -31.73
CA GLY A 5 -98.61 40.44 -30.70
C GLY A 5 -97.35 39.59 -30.89
N ILE A 6 -96.94 39.35 -32.15
CA ILE A 6 -95.73 38.57 -32.47
C ILE A 6 -94.46 39.37 -32.14
N LEU A 7 -94.46 40.69 -32.34
CA LEU A 7 -93.30 41.54 -32.05
C LEU A 7 -93.03 41.67 -30.54
N PHE A 8 -94.09 41.77 -29.72
CA PHE A 8 -93.95 41.82 -28.26
C PHE A 8 -93.52 40.47 -27.64
N PHE A 9 -93.92 39.35 -28.23
CA PHE A 9 -93.51 38.02 -27.77
C PHE A 9 -92.02 37.73 -28.07
N VAL A 10 -91.51 38.21 -29.20
CA VAL A 10 -90.09 38.07 -29.58
C VAL A 10 -89.18 38.96 -28.71
N ILE A 11 -89.63 40.17 -28.33
CA ILE A 11 -88.85 41.07 -27.47
C ILE A 11 -88.80 40.58 -26.01
N GLY A 12 -89.88 39.96 -25.51
CA GLY A 12 -89.90 39.34 -24.17
C GLY A 12 -88.94 38.14 -24.02
N LEU A 13 -88.73 37.38 -25.10
CA LEU A 13 -87.77 36.27 -25.12
C LEU A 13 -86.31 36.74 -25.14
N ILE A 14 -86.02 37.91 -25.72
CA ILE A 14 -84.66 38.46 -25.76
C ILE A 14 -84.23 39.04 -24.40
N VAL A 15 -85.16 39.63 -23.63
CA VAL A 15 -84.86 40.14 -22.27
C VAL A 15 -84.61 38.98 -21.28
N SER A 16 -85.30 37.85 -21.44
CA SER A 16 -85.06 36.66 -20.59
C SER A 16 -83.68 36.01 -20.78
N CYS A 17 -82.99 36.31 -21.89
CA CYS A 17 -81.62 35.82 -22.15
C CYS A 17 -80.52 36.79 -21.69
N THR A 18 -80.86 38.00 -21.24
CA THR A 18 -79.86 39.00 -20.83
C THR A 18 -79.43 38.93 -19.35
N ASN A 19 -80.19 38.24 -18.50
CA ASN A 19 -79.90 38.11 -17.05
C ASN A 19 -79.35 36.74 -16.62
N VAL A 20 -79.01 35.86 -17.57
CA VAL A 20 -78.48 34.50 -17.27
C VAL A 20 -77.18 34.56 -16.45
N ARG A 21 -76.38 35.61 -16.61
CA ARG A 21 -75.12 35.83 -15.84
C ARG A 21 -75.33 36.26 -14.39
N GLU A 22 -76.51 36.78 -14.03
CA GLU A 22 -76.84 37.14 -12.64
C GLU A 22 -77.59 36.05 -11.89
N SER A 23 -77.95 34.95 -12.55
CA SER A 23 -78.66 33.84 -11.91
C SER A 23 -77.79 33.16 -10.84
N LYS A 24 -78.43 32.69 -9.77
CA LYS A 24 -77.75 31.97 -8.66
C LYS A 24 -76.97 30.75 -9.15
N GLU A 25 -77.58 29.97 -10.04
CA GLU A 25 -76.98 28.76 -10.62
C GLU A 25 -75.73 29.09 -11.46
N TYR A 26 -75.74 30.19 -12.23
CA TYR A 26 -74.57 30.60 -13.00
C TYR A 26 -73.39 31.00 -12.10
N LYS A 27 -73.66 31.73 -11.01
CA LYS A 27 -72.63 32.10 -10.02
C LYS A 27 -72.08 30.89 -9.26
N GLU A 28 -72.93 29.93 -8.89
CA GLU A 28 -72.49 28.68 -8.26
C GLU A 28 -71.65 27.83 -9.22
N LEU A 29 -72.05 27.73 -10.48
CA LEU A 29 -71.30 27.00 -11.51
C LEU A 29 -69.94 27.67 -11.79
N GLN A 30 -69.91 29.01 -11.81
CA GLN A 30 -68.67 29.77 -11.95
C GLN A 30 -67.75 29.59 -10.74
N ALA A 31 -68.28 29.61 -9.51
CA ALA A 31 -67.51 29.35 -8.30
C ALA A 31 -66.94 27.92 -8.27
N GLN A 32 -67.71 26.92 -8.71
CA GLN A 32 -67.21 25.54 -8.85
C GLN A 32 -66.11 25.44 -9.91
N ARG A 33 -66.28 26.11 -11.05
CA ARG A 33 -65.28 26.14 -12.13
C ARG A 33 -64.00 26.83 -11.68
N ASP A 34 -64.11 27.96 -10.98
CA ASP A 34 -62.95 28.69 -10.47
C ASP A 34 -62.25 27.89 -9.35
N SER A 35 -63.01 27.20 -8.49
CA SER A 35 -62.48 26.27 -7.49
C SER A 35 -61.74 25.08 -8.13
N LEU A 36 -62.31 24.47 -9.19
CA LEU A 36 -61.67 23.37 -9.91
C LEU A 36 -60.39 23.81 -10.61
N LEU A 37 -60.39 25.00 -11.23
CA LEU A 37 -59.19 25.56 -11.85
C LEU A 37 -58.10 25.86 -10.81
N GLN A 38 -58.47 26.38 -9.64
CA GLN A 38 -57.52 26.62 -8.56
C GLN A 38 -56.92 25.31 -8.01
N GLN A 39 -57.73 24.26 -7.86
CA GLN A 39 -57.26 22.94 -7.45
C GLN A 39 -56.35 22.29 -8.51
N SER A 40 -56.71 22.40 -9.78
CA SER A 40 -55.91 21.91 -10.91
C SER A 40 -54.55 22.61 -10.97
N ALA A 41 -54.53 23.94 -10.85
CA ALA A 41 -53.30 24.74 -10.87
C ALA A 41 -52.39 24.42 -9.66
N GLY A 42 -52.96 24.19 -8.48
CA GLY A 42 -52.21 23.72 -7.30
C GLY A 42 -51.57 22.35 -7.52
N THR A 43 -52.31 21.43 -8.13
CA THR A 43 -51.85 20.06 -8.41
C THR A 43 -50.72 20.05 -9.46
N GLU A 44 -50.80 20.89 -10.50
CA GLU A 44 -49.74 21.04 -11.50
C GLU A 44 -48.45 21.63 -10.89
N ALA A 45 -48.56 22.61 -9.99
CA ALA A 45 -47.41 23.20 -9.33
C ALA A 45 -46.68 22.19 -8.41
N GLU A 46 -47.43 21.39 -7.65
CA GLU A 46 -46.88 20.32 -6.80
C GLU A 46 -46.20 19.23 -7.64
N ALA A 47 -46.79 18.84 -8.77
CA ALA A 47 -46.20 17.88 -9.69
C ALA A 47 -44.89 18.41 -10.31
N ALA A 48 -44.83 19.70 -10.65
CA ALA A 48 -43.63 20.33 -11.19
C ALA A 48 -42.48 20.40 -10.15
N GLU A 49 -42.78 20.78 -8.91
CA GLU A 49 -41.80 20.76 -7.80
C GLU A 49 -41.22 19.35 -7.60
N MET A 50 -42.08 18.34 -7.65
CA MET A 50 -41.69 16.95 -7.48
C MET A 50 -40.81 16.42 -8.61
N MET A 51 -41.13 16.75 -9.86
CA MET A 51 -40.27 16.42 -11.00
C MET A 51 -38.90 17.09 -10.88
N ALA A 52 -38.83 18.31 -10.36
CA ALA A 52 -37.56 18.99 -10.11
C ALA A 52 -36.71 18.25 -9.07
N VAL A 53 -37.30 17.83 -7.94
CA VAL A 53 -36.59 17.04 -6.91
C VAL A 53 -36.13 15.68 -7.46
N ILE A 54 -36.97 14.99 -8.23
CA ILE A 54 -36.61 13.72 -8.87
C ILE A 54 -35.42 13.92 -9.82
N SER A 55 -35.46 14.97 -10.66
CA SER A 55 -34.38 15.30 -11.57
C SER A 55 -33.07 15.61 -10.84
N GLU A 56 -33.13 16.34 -9.72
CA GLU A 56 -31.96 16.63 -8.89
C GLU A 56 -31.37 15.34 -8.30
N VAL A 57 -32.21 14.46 -7.75
CA VAL A 57 -31.78 13.17 -7.20
C VAL A 57 -31.14 12.29 -8.27
N GLU A 58 -31.67 12.28 -9.49
CA GLU A 58 -31.09 11.54 -10.63
C GLU A 58 -29.72 12.09 -11.07
N GLU A 59 -29.58 13.42 -11.12
CA GLU A 59 -28.29 14.07 -11.38
C GLU A 59 -27.27 13.73 -10.29
N ASN A 60 -27.70 13.74 -9.04
CA ASN A 60 -26.91 13.36 -7.89
C ASN A 60 -26.42 11.90 -7.98
N PHE A 61 -27.26 10.96 -8.42
CA PHE A 61 -26.82 9.59 -8.68
C PHE A 61 -25.79 9.48 -9.81
N THR A 62 -25.83 10.38 -10.79
CA THR A 62 -24.81 10.43 -11.85
C THR A 62 -23.46 10.86 -11.27
N LYS A 63 -23.44 11.91 -10.43
CA LYS A 63 -22.24 12.34 -9.71
C LYS A 63 -21.67 11.24 -8.80
N ILE A 64 -22.56 10.55 -8.08
CA ILE A 64 -22.19 9.39 -7.26
C ILE A 64 -21.49 8.32 -8.10
N ARG A 65 -22.09 7.91 -9.24
CA ARG A 65 -21.50 6.87 -10.10
C ARG A 65 -20.14 7.26 -10.66
N GLU A 66 -19.94 8.53 -11.02
CA GLU A 66 -18.65 9.04 -11.48
C GLU A 66 -17.59 8.97 -10.38
N ALA A 67 -17.95 9.37 -9.16
CA ALA A 67 -17.09 9.28 -7.99
C ALA A 67 -16.78 7.83 -7.60
N GLU A 68 -17.79 6.94 -7.57
CA GLU A 68 -17.64 5.50 -7.35
C GLU A 68 -16.69 4.88 -8.39
N LYS A 69 -16.83 5.24 -9.67
CA LYS A 69 -15.95 4.77 -10.75
C LYS A 69 -14.51 5.23 -10.54
N TYR A 70 -14.30 6.49 -10.15
CA TYR A 70 -12.97 7.00 -9.85
C TYR A 70 -12.35 6.22 -8.69
N ILE A 71 -13.07 6.09 -7.57
CA ILE A 71 -12.61 5.33 -6.40
C ILE A 71 -12.27 3.90 -6.81
N SER A 72 -13.19 3.19 -7.47
CA SER A 72 -12.98 1.81 -7.92
C SER A 72 -11.74 1.66 -8.82
N THR A 73 -11.50 2.61 -9.74
CA THR A 73 -10.33 2.57 -10.62
C THR A 73 -9.04 2.72 -9.82
N GLN A 74 -8.97 3.72 -8.93
CA GLN A 74 -7.78 3.96 -8.11
C GLN A 74 -7.56 2.83 -7.09
N SER A 75 -8.63 2.26 -6.55
CA SER A 75 -8.58 1.09 -5.67
C SER A 75 -8.16 -0.17 -6.42
N ALA A 76 -8.35 -0.27 -7.74
CA ALA A 76 -7.94 -1.42 -8.54
C ALA A 76 -6.45 -1.37 -8.95
N GLU A 77 -5.87 -0.16 -9.01
CA GLU A 77 -4.44 0.01 -9.22
C GLU A 77 -3.66 -0.71 -8.09
N GLY A 78 -2.55 -1.36 -8.49
CA GLY A 78 -1.69 -2.11 -7.56
C GLY A 78 -0.69 -1.18 -6.88
N GLY A 79 -0.39 -1.44 -5.61
CA GLY A 79 0.60 -0.68 -4.83
C GLY A 79 0.00 0.42 -3.96
N GLU A 80 0.87 1.19 -3.31
CA GLU A 80 0.45 2.28 -2.42
C GLU A 80 -0.06 3.48 -3.23
N MET A 81 -1.24 3.96 -2.87
CA MET A 81 -1.80 5.19 -3.43
C MET A 81 -0.94 6.40 -3.05
N SER A 82 -0.71 7.30 -4.01
CA SER A 82 -0.11 8.59 -3.69
C SER A 82 -0.96 9.36 -2.67
N LYS A 83 -0.33 10.22 -1.86
CA LYS A 83 -1.04 11.06 -0.88
C LYS A 83 -2.18 11.86 -1.53
N ALA A 84 -1.91 12.45 -2.70
CA ALA A 84 -2.91 13.23 -3.43
C ALA A 84 -4.08 12.37 -3.92
N THR A 85 -3.81 11.14 -4.38
CA THR A 85 -4.86 10.20 -4.79
C THR A 85 -5.72 9.78 -3.60
N ARG A 86 -5.08 9.45 -2.46
CA ARG A 86 -5.76 9.07 -1.21
C ARG A 86 -6.68 10.18 -0.70
N GLU A 87 -6.19 11.42 -0.73
CA GLU A 87 -6.98 12.61 -0.35
C GLU A 87 -8.21 12.78 -1.25
N ARG A 88 -8.03 12.69 -2.58
CA ARG A 88 -9.14 12.78 -3.53
C ARG A 88 -10.16 11.65 -3.38
N VAL A 89 -9.71 10.43 -3.07
CA VAL A 89 -10.62 9.30 -2.77
C VAL A 89 -11.43 9.58 -1.50
N ASN A 90 -10.80 10.09 -0.45
CA ASN A 90 -11.49 10.46 0.79
C ASN A 90 -12.51 11.59 0.59
N ASP A 91 -12.16 12.58 -0.22
CA ASP A 91 -13.09 13.68 -0.55
C ASP A 91 -14.29 13.18 -1.35
N ASN A 92 -14.08 12.26 -2.30
CA ASN A 92 -15.18 11.62 -3.02
C ASN A 92 -16.09 10.81 -2.09
N PHE A 93 -15.55 10.09 -1.09
CA PHE A 93 -16.39 9.40 -0.09
C PHE A 93 -17.25 10.37 0.71
N LYS A 94 -16.68 11.49 1.17
CA LYS A 94 -17.43 12.53 1.90
C LYS A 94 -18.54 13.10 1.02
N MET A 95 -18.21 13.46 -0.22
CA MET A 95 -19.17 13.98 -1.20
C MET A 95 -20.31 12.99 -1.43
N ILE A 96 -20.02 11.70 -1.69
CA ILE A 96 -21.05 10.68 -1.90
C ILE A 96 -21.95 10.57 -0.67
N ASN A 97 -21.38 10.53 0.53
CA ASN A 97 -22.15 10.43 1.77
C ASN A 97 -23.07 11.65 1.97
N GLU A 98 -22.58 12.86 1.73
CA GLU A 98 -23.39 14.09 1.79
C GLU A 98 -24.55 14.07 0.78
N ILE A 99 -24.28 13.64 -0.46
CA ILE A 99 -25.30 13.52 -1.51
C ILE A 99 -26.34 12.46 -1.12
N LEU A 100 -25.92 11.29 -0.62
CA LEU A 100 -26.84 10.23 -0.20
C LEU A 100 -27.74 10.69 0.96
N GLN A 101 -27.20 11.41 1.94
CA GLN A 101 -28.00 11.99 3.04
C GLN A 101 -29.02 13.01 2.53
N ARG A 102 -28.61 13.91 1.63
CA ARG A 102 -29.53 14.89 1.02
C ARG A 102 -30.64 14.20 0.21
N ASN A 103 -30.27 13.27 -0.66
CA ASN A 103 -31.22 12.50 -1.46
C ASN A 103 -32.20 11.74 -0.56
N LYS A 104 -31.72 11.17 0.55
CA LYS A 104 -32.57 10.50 1.54
C LYS A 104 -33.62 11.44 2.11
N THR A 105 -33.24 12.63 2.55
CA THR A 105 -34.17 13.63 3.07
C THR A 105 -35.21 14.02 2.02
N GLN A 106 -34.76 14.31 0.79
CA GLN A 106 -35.64 14.67 -0.33
C GLN A 106 -36.64 13.56 -0.67
N LEU A 107 -36.19 12.31 -0.75
CA LEU A 107 -37.05 11.15 -1.01
C LEU A 107 -38.02 10.87 0.14
N ASP A 108 -37.60 11.04 1.39
CA ASP A 108 -38.47 10.87 2.56
C ASP A 108 -39.58 11.95 2.58
N GLU A 109 -39.28 13.20 2.20
CA GLU A 109 -40.26 14.27 2.02
C GLU A 109 -41.25 13.98 0.89
N LEU A 110 -40.76 13.54 -0.27
CA LEU A 110 -41.61 13.12 -1.39
C LEU A 110 -42.55 11.96 -0.99
N ASN A 111 -42.05 10.98 -0.23
CA ASN A 111 -42.87 9.87 0.26
C ASN A 111 -43.97 10.34 1.24
N ARG A 112 -43.68 11.30 2.12
CA ARG A 112 -44.68 11.85 3.06
C ARG A 112 -45.79 12.61 2.35
N LYS A 113 -45.45 13.50 1.41
CA LYS A 113 -46.41 14.34 0.67
C LYS A 113 -47.46 13.50 -0.09
N TYR A 114 -47.21 12.20 -0.30
CA TYR A 114 -47.93 11.42 -1.32
C TYR A 114 -48.60 10.14 -0.85
N SER A 115 -48.63 9.91 0.46
CA SER A 115 -49.33 8.78 1.05
C SER A 115 -50.88 8.83 0.89
N GLY A 116 -51.44 9.85 0.20
CA GLY A 116 -52.88 10.12 0.15
C GLY A 116 -53.56 10.48 -1.17
N SER A 117 -52.95 10.35 -2.37
CA SER A 117 -53.59 10.84 -3.63
C SER A 117 -53.67 9.80 -4.78
N SER A 118 -54.58 10.04 -5.74
CA SER A 118 -55.17 9.11 -6.76
C SER A 118 -54.35 8.84 -8.05
N LYS A 119 -54.44 7.61 -8.59
CA LYS A 119 -54.11 7.04 -9.93
C LYS A 119 -53.04 7.65 -10.88
N GLU A 120 -52.90 8.96 -11.09
CA GLU A 120 -51.76 9.58 -11.82
C GLU A 120 -50.43 9.43 -11.05
N ILE A 121 -50.55 8.80 -9.89
CA ILE A 121 -49.59 8.72 -8.81
C ILE A 121 -48.70 7.48 -8.85
N VAL A 122 -49.10 6.47 -9.62
CA VAL A 122 -48.43 5.18 -9.66
C VAL A 122 -47.05 5.27 -10.32
N SER A 123 -46.90 6.01 -11.42
CA SER A 123 -45.62 6.18 -12.13
C SER A 123 -44.58 6.88 -11.25
N LEU A 124 -44.99 7.96 -10.58
CA LEU A 124 -44.16 8.72 -9.64
C LEU A 124 -43.76 7.90 -8.42
N LYS A 125 -44.70 7.12 -7.85
CA LYS A 125 -44.39 6.19 -6.76
C LYS A 125 -43.37 5.13 -7.20
N ASN A 126 -43.48 4.62 -8.42
CA ASN A 126 -42.50 3.68 -8.98
C ASN A 126 -41.12 4.33 -9.15
N THR A 127 -41.06 5.60 -9.61
CA THR A 127 -39.80 6.34 -9.69
C THR A 127 -39.17 6.54 -8.31
N ILE A 128 -39.93 6.97 -7.32
CA ILE A 128 -39.44 7.14 -5.94
C ILE A 128 -38.93 5.80 -5.37
N ASN A 129 -39.66 4.70 -5.58
CA ASN A 129 -39.22 3.36 -5.18
C ASN A 129 -37.91 2.95 -5.87
N ARG A 130 -37.77 3.24 -7.17
CA ARG A 130 -36.52 2.99 -7.90
C ARG A 130 -35.36 3.80 -7.34
N LEU A 131 -35.57 5.09 -7.07
CA LEU A 131 -34.53 5.97 -6.48
C LEU A 131 -34.14 5.54 -5.06
N ASN A 132 -35.10 5.09 -4.26
CA ASN A 132 -34.84 4.50 -2.95
C ASN A 132 -34.01 3.21 -3.06
N ASN A 133 -34.28 2.36 -4.05
CA ASN A 133 -33.48 1.16 -4.30
C ASN A 133 -32.06 1.52 -4.76
N GLU A 134 -31.90 2.47 -5.68
CA GLU A 134 -30.59 2.95 -6.13
C GLU A 134 -29.78 3.55 -4.97
N MET A 135 -30.43 4.29 -4.05
CA MET A 135 -29.79 4.83 -2.84
C MET A 135 -29.25 3.72 -1.95
N ARG A 136 -30.05 2.67 -1.72
CA ARG A 136 -29.63 1.51 -0.93
C ARG A 136 -28.46 0.79 -1.58
N GLU A 137 -28.52 0.58 -2.89
CA GLU A 137 -27.46 -0.09 -3.65
C GLU A 137 -26.16 0.73 -3.67
N SER A 138 -26.24 2.04 -3.88
CA SER A 138 -25.06 2.92 -3.79
C SER A 138 -24.47 2.92 -2.38
N SER A 139 -25.31 2.93 -1.34
CA SER A 139 -24.83 2.84 0.06
C SER A 139 -24.09 1.54 0.32
N THR A 140 -24.59 0.41 -0.22
CA THR A 140 -23.88 -0.88 -0.16
C THR A 140 -22.55 -0.83 -0.91
N ARG A 141 -22.53 -0.34 -2.15
CA ARG A 141 -21.28 -0.21 -2.94
C ARG A 141 -20.24 0.67 -2.24
N LEU A 142 -20.68 1.77 -1.62
CA LEU A 142 -19.81 2.66 -0.86
C LEU A 142 -19.13 1.93 0.31
N ALA A 143 -19.91 1.15 1.07
CA ALA A 143 -19.40 0.37 2.20
C ALA A 143 -18.41 -0.72 1.74
N GLU A 144 -18.70 -1.39 0.62
CA GLU A 144 -17.80 -2.38 0.03
C GLU A 144 -16.48 -1.75 -0.43
N LEU A 145 -16.52 -0.59 -1.10
CA LEU A 145 -15.32 0.13 -1.51
C LEU A 145 -14.47 0.58 -0.32
N GLN A 146 -15.10 1.02 0.78
CA GLN A 146 -14.41 1.37 2.02
C GLN A 146 -13.72 0.16 2.65
N ALA A 147 -14.41 -0.99 2.71
CA ALA A 147 -13.85 -2.21 3.28
C ALA A 147 -12.66 -2.72 2.46
N GLN A 148 -12.75 -2.70 1.13
CA GLN A 148 -11.66 -3.10 0.23
C GLN A 148 -10.42 -2.21 0.40
N LEU A 149 -10.62 -0.89 0.51
CA LEU A 149 -9.50 0.04 0.74
C LEU A 149 -8.83 -0.18 2.09
N ALA A 150 -9.62 -0.36 3.16
CA ALA A 150 -9.08 -0.64 4.49
C ALA A 150 -8.24 -1.93 4.52
N GLN A 151 -8.72 -3.00 3.86
CA GLN A 151 -7.98 -4.25 3.73
C GLN A 151 -6.67 -4.06 2.96
N LYS A 152 -6.67 -3.26 1.89
CA LYS A 152 -5.46 -2.95 1.13
C LYS A 152 -4.45 -2.14 1.95
N ASP A 153 -4.90 -1.15 2.71
CA ASP A 153 -4.01 -0.35 3.56
C ASP A 153 -3.34 -1.21 4.65
N GLU A 154 -4.07 -2.18 5.22
CA GLU A 154 -3.51 -3.16 6.15
C GLU A 154 -2.46 -4.04 5.46
N GLN A 155 -2.74 -4.55 4.26
CA GLN A 155 -1.79 -5.34 3.48
C GLN A 155 -0.53 -4.56 3.12
N ILE A 156 -0.66 -3.28 2.71
CA ILE A 156 0.49 -2.40 2.42
C ILE A 156 1.34 -2.20 3.68
N THR A 157 0.69 -1.99 4.83
CA THR A 157 1.39 -1.83 6.12
C THR A 157 2.16 -3.10 6.47
N GLN A 158 1.55 -4.27 6.33
CA GLN A 158 2.21 -5.55 6.60
C GLN A 158 3.40 -5.77 5.66
N LEU A 159 3.21 -5.58 4.34
CA LEU A 159 4.30 -5.72 3.36
C LEU A 159 5.44 -4.76 3.64
N SER A 160 5.15 -3.53 4.08
CA SER A 160 6.18 -2.55 4.45
C SER A 160 6.99 -3.00 5.67
N GLN A 161 6.33 -3.59 6.67
CA GLN A 161 6.99 -4.15 7.85
C GLN A 161 7.85 -5.38 7.48
N ASP A 162 7.33 -6.27 6.64
CA ASP A 162 8.05 -7.45 6.16
C ASP A 162 9.31 -7.01 5.40
N ILE A 163 9.21 -6.06 4.46
CA ILE A 163 10.37 -5.52 3.72
C ILE A 163 11.43 -4.95 4.67
N ALA A 164 11.02 -4.18 5.68
CA ALA A 164 11.95 -3.63 6.66
C ALA A 164 12.65 -4.74 7.47
N SER A 165 11.91 -5.77 7.88
CA SER A 165 12.47 -6.94 8.58
C SER A 165 13.45 -7.71 7.70
N LEU A 166 13.09 -7.99 6.44
CA LEU A 166 13.96 -8.67 5.48
C LEU A 166 15.26 -7.88 5.23
N ALA A 167 15.19 -6.55 5.16
CA ALA A 167 16.37 -5.71 4.98
C ALA A 167 17.34 -5.83 6.16
N VAL A 168 16.82 -5.84 7.39
CA VAL A 168 17.64 -6.03 8.61
C VAL A 168 18.25 -7.43 8.65
N GLU A 169 17.46 -8.46 8.33
CA GLU A 169 17.94 -9.84 8.30
C GLU A 169 19.04 -10.03 7.24
N ALA A 170 18.86 -9.46 6.05
CA ALA A 170 19.85 -9.53 4.97
C ALA A 170 21.18 -8.88 5.36
N GLU A 171 21.16 -7.73 6.03
CA GLU A 171 22.40 -7.08 6.50
C GLU A 171 23.09 -7.93 7.58
N GLN A 172 22.33 -8.48 8.52
CA GLN A 172 22.88 -9.34 9.58
C GLN A 172 23.48 -10.64 9.02
N GLN A 173 22.82 -11.25 8.04
CA GLN A 173 23.35 -12.40 7.33
C GLN A 173 24.62 -12.03 6.54
N SER A 174 24.62 -10.90 5.84
CA SER A 174 25.80 -10.42 5.10
C SER A 174 27.00 -10.19 6.03
N HIS A 175 26.77 -9.54 7.17
CA HIS A 175 27.81 -9.35 8.19
C HIS A 175 28.33 -10.69 8.72
N THR A 176 27.44 -11.63 9.02
CA THR A 176 27.82 -12.97 9.50
C THR A 176 28.65 -13.72 8.47
N ILE A 177 28.27 -13.66 7.19
CA ILE A 177 29.02 -14.27 6.08
C ILE A 177 30.41 -13.64 5.97
N ARG A 178 30.53 -12.31 6.06
CA ARG A 178 31.84 -11.62 6.02
C ARG A 178 32.73 -12.04 7.19
N GLU A 179 32.18 -12.15 8.39
CA GLU A 179 32.93 -12.59 9.58
C GLU A 179 33.37 -14.05 9.48
N GLN A 180 32.48 -14.93 9.00
CA GLN A 180 32.80 -16.33 8.75
C GLN A 180 33.87 -16.47 7.66
N ASP A 181 33.73 -15.75 6.54
CA ASP A 181 34.73 -15.72 5.46
C ASP A 181 36.09 -15.27 5.99
N ARG A 182 36.13 -14.16 6.74
CA ARG A 182 37.36 -13.67 7.37
C ARG A 182 37.96 -14.69 8.33
N SER A 183 37.13 -15.34 9.14
CA SER A 183 37.60 -16.36 10.08
C SER A 183 38.15 -17.60 9.38
N LEU A 184 37.51 -18.06 8.30
CA LEU A 184 37.95 -19.22 7.51
C LEU A 184 39.31 -18.98 6.83
N HIS A 185 39.54 -17.74 6.38
CA HIS A 185 40.75 -17.32 5.69
C HIS A 185 41.82 -16.71 6.62
N THR A 186 41.56 -16.60 7.91
CA THR A 186 42.57 -16.15 8.87
C THR A 186 43.57 -17.27 9.17
N ALA A 187 44.85 -16.98 9.03
CA ALA A 187 45.94 -17.76 9.61
C ALA A 187 46.89 -16.86 10.40
N TYR A 188 47.84 -17.49 11.08
CA TYR A 188 48.77 -16.84 11.99
C TYR A 188 50.17 -17.33 11.66
N TYR A 189 51.14 -16.44 11.52
CA TYR A 189 52.53 -16.83 11.29
C TYR A 189 53.50 -16.11 12.21
N VAL A 190 54.64 -16.75 12.45
CA VAL A 190 55.76 -16.19 13.19
C VAL A 190 57.05 -16.76 12.62
N PHE A 191 58.08 -15.92 12.54
CA PHE A 191 59.44 -16.38 12.38
C PHE A 191 60.36 -15.67 13.39
N GLY A 192 61.36 -16.38 13.88
CA GLY A 192 62.30 -15.85 14.86
C GLY A 192 63.43 -16.83 15.15
N THR A 193 64.44 -16.38 15.89
CA THR A 193 65.51 -17.25 16.35
C THR A 193 64.99 -18.29 17.33
N ALA A 194 65.71 -19.40 17.49
CA ALA A 194 65.34 -20.44 18.44
C ALA A 194 65.19 -19.91 19.88
N GLY A 195 65.95 -18.87 20.26
CA GLY A 195 65.83 -18.20 21.56
C GLY A 195 64.51 -17.45 21.70
N GLU A 196 64.19 -16.57 20.75
CA GLU A 196 62.95 -15.78 20.76
C GLU A 196 61.70 -16.66 20.76
N LEU A 197 61.67 -17.71 19.93
CA LEU A 197 60.54 -18.63 19.89
C LEU A 197 60.38 -19.44 21.18
N LYS A 198 61.46 -19.71 21.92
CA LYS A 198 61.40 -20.37 23.24
C LYS A 198 60.95 -19.41 24.33
N ASP A 199 61.45 -18.19 24.33
CA ASP A 199 61.07 -17.15 25.29
C ASP A 199 59.58 -16.82 25.20
N GLN A 200 59.02 -16.83 23.97
CA GLN A 200 57.58 -16.66 23.72
C GLN A 200 56.75 -17.93 23.92
N LYS A 201 57.36 -19.01 24.42
CA LYS A 201 56.72 -20.32 24.66
C LYS A 201 56.05 -20.92 23.41
N ILE A 202 56.59 -20.63 22.23
CA ILE A 202 56.15 -21.20 20.95
C ILE A 202 56.85 -22.53 20.72
N LEU A 203 58.16 -22.57 21.01
CA LEU A 203 58.96 -23.78 21.04
C LEU A 203 59.30 -24.15 22.49
N SER A 204 59.32 -25.46 22.78
CA SER A 204 59.92 -26.02 24.00
C SER A 204 61.21 -26.73 23.64
N GLY A 205 62.16 -26.83 24.57
CA GLY A 205 63.40 -27.58 24.40
C GLY A 205 64.60 -26.97 25.13
N GLY A 206 65.52 -27.82 25.58
CA GLY A 206 66.74 -27.44 26.32
C GLY A 206 67.91 -28.34 25.96
N PHE A 207 69.05 -28.19 26.63
CA PHE A 207 70.29 -28.94 26.32
C PHE A 207 70.10 -30.47 26.27
N LEU A 208 69.07 -31.02 26.93
CA LEU A 208 68.77 -32.46 26.99
C LEU A 208 67.33 -32.83 26.55
N GLN A 209 66.52 -31.88 26.07
CA GLN A 209 65.12 -32.15 25.68
C GLN A 209 64.86 -31.83 24.22
N GLN A 210 64.16 -32.72 23.53
CA GLN A 210 63.80 -32.59 22.11
C GLN A 210 62.93 -31.34 21.89
N THR A 211 63.31 -30.52 20.91
CA THR A 211 62.55 -29.33 20.56
C THR A 211 61.22 -29.70 19.92
N ARG A 212 60.12 -29.11 20.41
CA ARG A 212 58.76 -29.32 19.88
C ARG A 212 57.90 -28.08 20.04
N VAL A 213 56.91 -27.93 19.15
CA VAL A 213 55.90 -26.87 19.23
C VAL A 213 55.01 -27.11 20.45
N LEU A 214 54.80 -26.06 21.25
CA LEU A 214 53.83 -26.07 22.35
C LEU A 214 52.45 -25.72 21.78
N GLN A 215 51.52 -26.67 21.74
CA GLN A 215 50.24 -26.49 21.03
C GLN A 215 49.16 -25.74 21.85
N ASP A 216 49.31 -25.64 23.18
CA ASP A 216 48.24 -25.15 24.08
C ASP A 216 48.63 -23.94 24.95
N THR A 217 49.87 -23.44 24.85
CA THR A 217 50.40 -22.41 25.79
C THR A 217 51.20 -21.29 25.12
N PHE A 218 51.21 -21.23 23.80
CA PHE A 218 51.97 -20.21 23.07
C PHE A 218 51.30 -18.83 23.16
N ASN A 219 52.13 -17.78 23.25
CA ASN A 219 51.66 -16.40 23.23
C ASN A 219 51.10 -16.06 21.83
N LYS A 220 49.78 -16.08 21.68
CA LYS A 220 49.10 -15.79 20.40
C LYS A 220 49.36 -14.36 19.91
N ASP A 221 49.65 -13.43 20.81
CA ASP A 221 49.92 -12.02 20.47
C ASP A 221 51.25 -11.85 19.73
N TYR A 222 52.14 -12.85 19.80
CA TYR A 222 53.42 -12.84 19.07
C TYR A 222 53.27 -13.33 17.62
N PHE A 223 52.10 -13.82 17.22
CA PHE A 223 51.82 -14.21 15.85
C PHE A 223 51.26 -13.04 15.05
N LEU A 224 51.74 -12.90 13.82
CA LEU A 224 51.14 -12.01 12.84
C LEU A 224 49.92 -12.68 12.22
N LYS A 225 48.77 -12.02 12.35
CA LYS A 225 47.51 -12.43 11.72
C LYS A 225 47.54 -12.06 10.23
N ILE A 226 47.22 -13.03 9.37
CA ILE A 226 47.19 -12.87 7.91
C ILE A 226 45.90 -13.42 7.30
N ASP A 227 45.53 -12.88 6.15
CA ASP A 227 44.60 -13.54 5.23
C ASP A 227 45.41 -14.47 4.31
N VAL A 228 45.08 -15.77 4.35
CA VAL A 228 45.79 -16.80 3.59
C VAL A 228 45.71 -16.60 2.07
N ARG A 229 44.71 -15.83 1.59
CA ARG A 229 44.54 -15.54 0.16
C ARG A 229 45.49 -14.47 -0.33
N GLU A 230 45.93 -13.58 0.56
CA GLU A 230 46.77 -12.43 0.22
C GLU A 230 48.25 -12.71 0.48
N VAL A 231 48.57 -13.47 1.54
CA VAL A 231 49.95 -13.72 1.97
C VAL A 231 50.36 -15.14 1.60
N THR A 232 51.07 -15.27 0.46
CA THR A 232 51.66 -16.52 -0.01
C THR A 232 53.19 -16.54 0.10
N GLU A 233 53.81 -15.40 0.38
CA GLU A 233 55.27 -15.25 0.46
C GLU A 233 55.66 -14.49 1.73
N ILE A 234 56.66 -15.01 2.44
CA ILE A 234 57.15 -14.44 3.70
C ILE A 234 58.68 -14.30 3.59
N PRO A 235 59.22 -13.09 3.39
CA PRO A 235 60.66 -12.86 3.40
C PRO A 235 61.21 -13.05 4.82
N LEU A 236 62.22 -13.90 4.97
CA LEU A 236 62.81 -14.28 6.27
C LEU A 236 64.08 -13.49 6.60
N TYR A 237 64.64 -12.75 5.65
CA TYR A 237 65.82 -11.90 5.81
C TYR A 237 67.05 -12.63 6.42
N THR A 238 67.13 -13.94 6.19
CA THR A 238 68.27 -14.77 6.62
C THR A 238 68.63 -15.81 5.56
N SER A 239 69.82 -16.38 5.66
CA SER A 239 70.30 -17.45 4.77
C SER A 239 69.80 -18.85 5.11
N LYS A 240 69.26 -19.08 6.33
CA LYS A 240 68.79 -20.41 6.79
C LYS A 240 67.47 -20.31 7.55
N GLY A 241 66.52 -21.17 7.19
CA GLY A 241 65.23 -21.29 7.84
C GLY A 241 64.84 -22.74 8.07
N LYS A 242 64.10 -23.02 9.15
CA LYS A 242 63.57 -24.34 9.47
C LYS A 242 62.08 -24.23 9.83
N LEU A 243 61.24 -24.97 9.13
CA LEU A 243 59.81 -25.07 9.43
C LEU A 243 59.58 -26.00 10.65
N TRP A 244 58.78 -25.54 11.60
CA TRP A 244 58.40 -26.30 12.79
C TRP A 244 56.93 -26.69 12.84
N SER A 245 56.06 -25.95 12.16
CA SER A 245 54.63 -26.28 12.05
C SER A 245 54.39 -27.38 11.01
N THR A 246 53.35 -28.20 11.24
CA THR A 246 53.02 -29.33 10.36
C THR A 246 52.14 -28.88 9.21
N HIS A 247 52.69 -28.87 8.00
CA HIS A 247 51.97 -28.59 6.76
C HIS A 247 52.24 -29.70 5.73
N PRO A 248 51.30 -30.01 4.81
CA PRO A 248 51.52 -31.06 3.81
C PRO A 248 52.76 -30.80 2.95
N GLU A 249 53.56 -31.83 2.72
CA GLU A 249 54.73 -31.74 1.86
C GLU A 249 54.34 -31.35 0.42
N GLY A 250 55.23 -30.62 -0.27
CA GLY A 250 54.98 -30.14 -1.64
C GLY A 250 54.00 -28.98 -1.74
N THR A 251 53.56 -28.39 -0.63
CA THR A 251 52.69 -27.18 -0.59
C THR A 251 53.43 -25.89 -0.25
N TYR A 252 54.75 -25.97 -0.04
CA TYR A 252 55.62 -24.84 0.29
C TYR A 252 57.07 -25.12 -0.11
N GLU A 253 57.87 -24.05 -0.20
CA GLU A 253 59.31 -24.12 -0.44
C GLU A 253 60.08 -22.94 0.18
N PHE A 254 61.39 -23.13 0.41
CA PHE A 254 62.30 -22.06 0.80
C PHE A 254 63.11 -21.63 -0.43
N VAL A 255 62.83 -20.44 -0.95
CA VAL A 255 63.49 -19.89 -2.14
C VAL A 255 64.59 -18.94 -1.71
N LYS A 256 65.79 -19.12 -2.26
CA LYS A 256 66.93 -18.22 -2.01
C LYS A 256 66.95 -17.09 -3.05
N GLY A 257 66.86 -15.86 -2.58
CA GLY A 257 66.97 -14.65 -3.37
C GLY A 257 68.39 -14.37 -3.85
N SER A 258 68.52 -13.45 -4.81
CA SER A 258 69.81 -12.98 -5.34
C SER A 258 70.64 -12.22 -4.30
N ASP A 259 69.99 -11.67 -3.28
CA ASP A 259 70.58 -11.03 -2.10
C ASP A 259 71.12 -12.03 -1.05
N GLY A 260 70.87 -13.33 -1.25
CA GLY A 260 71.26 -14.39 -0.35
C GLY A 260 70.27 -14.68 0.78
N ASN A 261 69.18 -13.92 0.89
CA ASN A 261 68.12 -14.13 1.87
C ASN A 261 67.12 -15.19 1.40
N LEU A 262 66.46 -15.85 2.34
CA LEU A 262 65.40 -16.81 2.10
C LEU A 262 64.02 -16.14 2.12
N THR A 263 63.17 -16.56 1.20
CA THR A 263 61.73 -16.32 1.21
C THR A 263 61.03 -17.66 1.39
N PHE A 264 60.10 -17.74 2.34
CA PHE A 264 59.20 -18.87 2.47
C PHE A 264 58.02 -18.66 1.53
N GLN A 265 57.82 -19.57 0.57
CA GLN A 265 56.77 -19.48 -0.43
C GLN A 265 55.78 -20.63 -0.24
N ILE A 266 54.49 -20.28 -0.21
CA ILE A 266 53.37 -21.22 -0.16
C ILE A 266 52.89 -21.43 -1.60
N THR A 267 53.03 -22.65 -2.10
CA THR A 267 52.73 -23.00 -3.50
C THR A 267 51.31 -23.53 -3.67
N ASP A 268 50.70 -24.03 -2.59
CA ASP A 268 49.28 -24.40 -2.54
C ASP A 268 48.66 -24.00 -1.20
N THR A 269 48.07 -22.80 -1.18
CA THR A 269 47.47 -22.21 0.02
C THR A 269 46.41 -23.10 0.67
N GLN A 270 45.52 -23.71 -0.12
CA GLN A 270 44.42 -24.50 0.45
C GLN A 270 44.94 -25.76 1.14
N ARG A 271 45.83 -26.50 0.49
CA ARG A 271 46.42 -27.71 1.09
C ARG A 271 47.37 -27.33 2.23
N PHE A 272 48.16 -26.27 2.10
CA PHE A 272 49.09 -25.83 3.13
C PHE A 272 48.39 -25.56 4.48
N TRP A 273 47.28 -24.82 4.48
CA TRP A 273 46.53 -24.45 5.68
C TRP A 273 45.47 -25.47 6.13
N SER A 274 45.49 -26.70 5.59
CA SER A 274 44.50 -27.74 5.88
C SER A 274 44.69 -28.44 7.22
N LEU A 275 45.94 -28.57 7.70
CA LEU A 275 46.28 -29.26 8.94
C LEU A 275 46.34 -28.32 10.15
N THR A 276 46.81 -27.09 9.96
CA THR A 276 46.92 -26.06 10.99
C THR A 276 46.85 -24.68 10.37
N LYS A 277 46.35 -23.70 11.13
CA LYS A 277 46.34 -22.26 10.79
C LYS A 277 47.54 -21.50 11.39
N TYR A 278 48.52 -22.20 11.94
CA TYR A 278 49.72 -21.61 12.53
C TYR A 278 50.97 -22.02 11.76
N LEU A 279 51.72 -21.02 11.30
CA LEU A 279 53.02 -21.18 10.64
C LEU A 279 54.14 -20.73 11.58
N ILE A 280 55.11 -21.60 11.85
CA ILE A 280 56.22 -21.33 12.76
C ILE A 280 57.54 -21.65 12.03
N ILE A 281 58.38 -20.64 11.84
CA ILE A 281 59.68 -20.79 11.17
C ILE A 281 60.80 -20.32 12.10
N GLU A 282 61.76 -21.18 12.36
CA GLU A 282 63.00 -20.80 13.03
C GLU A 282 64.00 -20.24 12.00
N VAL A 283 64.58 -19.08 12.27
CA VAL A 283 65.59 -18.42 11.43
C VAL A 283 66.94 -18.36 12.14
N ASN A 284 68.04 -18.57 11.40
CA ASN A 284 69.43 -18.55 11.90
C ASN A 284 70.39 -17.91 10.91
#